data_AF-A0A933VG39-F1
#
_entry.id   AF-A0A933VG39-F1
#
_cell.length_a   1.000
_cell.length_b   1.000
_cell.length_c   1.000
_cell.angle_alpha   90.00
_cell.angle_beta   90.00
_cell.angle_gamma   90.00
#
_symmetry.space_group_name_H-M   'P 1'
#
loop_
_entity.id
_entity.type
_entity.pdbx_description
1 polymer ?
#
loop_
_entity_poly.entity_id
_entity_poly.type
_entity_poly.pdbx_seq_one_letter_code
_entity_poly.pdbx_strand_id
1 'polypeptide(L)' 'KIGEDQLFYCRSRGLSEEDAVSMIVNGFCKEVFKELPMEFAAEATKLLNLSLEGAVG' A
#
# COMPACT_ATOMS: atom_id res chain seq x y z
N LYS A 1 3.34 -1.87 9.98
CA LYS A 1 3.77 -0.46 10.17
C LYS A 1 4.86 -0.20 9.14
N ILE A 2 4.72 0.83 8.30
CA ILE A 2 5.74 1.16 7.31
C ILE A 2 6.95 1.74 8.04
N GLY A 3 8.15 1.31 7.69
CA GLY A 3 9.38 1.79 8.34
C GLY A 3 9.63 3.26 7.98
N GLU A 4 9.99 4.08 8.96
CA GLU A 4 10.31 5.50 8.76
C GLU A 4 11.44 5.70 7.75
N ASP A 5 12.42 4.79 7.73
CA ASP A 5 13.53 4.81 6.75
C ASP A 5 13.04 4.64 5.30
N GLN A 6 12.01 3.82 5.08
CA GLN A 6 11.45 3.60 3.75
C GLN A 6 10.66 4.82 3.27
N LEU A 7 9.90 5.44 4.17
CA LEU A 7 9.19 6.69 3.89
C LEU A 7 10.17 7.84 3.63
N PHE A 8 11.22 7.95 4.44
CA PHE A 8 12.28 8.93 4.27
C PHE A 8 13.00 8.75 2.93
N TYR A 9 13.33 7.51 2.57
CA TYR A 9 13.95 7.21 1.27
C TYR A 9 13.05 7.63 0.10
N CYS A 10 11.76 7.29 0.15
CA CYS A 10 10.82 7.67 -0.91
C CYS A 10 10.66 9.20 -1.01
N ARG A 11 10.50 9.87 0.13
CA ARG A 11 10.42 11.33 0.20
C ARG A 11 11.68 12.03 -0.28
N SER A 12 12.87 11.47 0.00
CA SER A 12 14.14 12.00 -0.49
C SER A 12 14.26 11.97 -2.02
N ARG A 13 13.45 11.12 -2.69
CA ARG A 13 13.34 11.05 -4.15
C ARG A 13 12.19 11.90 -4.71
N GLY A 14 11.55 12.72 -3.88
CA GLY A 14 10.47 13.61 -4.27
C GLY A 14 9.08 12.95 -4.32
N LEU A 15 8.92 11.74 -3.77
CA LEU A 15 7.59 11.14 -3.60
C LEU A 15 6.88 11.78 -2.42
N SER A 16 5.59 12.07 -2.58
CA SER A 16 4.74 12.45 -1.45
C SER A 16 4.62 11.28 -0.46
N GLU A 17 4.23 11.58 0.77
CA GLU A 17 4.04 10.54 1.78
C GLU A 17 2.95 9.54 1.35
N GLU A 18 1.84 10.04 0.80
CA GLU A 18 0.77 9.21 0.24
C GLU A 18 1.25 8.34 -0.93
N ASP A 19 2.04 8.89 -1.86
CA ASP A 19 2.57 8.12 -3.00
C ASP A 19 3.55 7.04 -2.53
N ALA A 20 4.39 7.36 -1.54
CA ALA A 20 5.33 6.43 -0.94
C ALA A 20 4.60 5.27 -0.25
N VAL A 21 3.57 5.59 0.55
CA VAL A 21 2.71 4.60 1.22
C VAL A 21 2.01 3.74 0.19
N SER A 22 1.37 4.35 -0.81
CA SER A 22 0.66 3.66 -1.89
C SER A 22 1.59 2.72 -2.65
N MET A 23 2.80 3.15 -3.00
CA MET A 23 3.78 2.31 -3.69
C MET A 23 4.20 1.09 -2.85
N ILE A 24 4.50 1.28 -1.56
CA ILE A 24 4.93 0.21 -0.65
C ILE A 24 3.79 -0.80 -0.44
N VAL A 25 2.57 -0.31 -0.19
CA VAL A 25 1.41 -1.16 0.06
C VAL A 25 0.99 -1.91 -1.19
N ASN A 26 0.95 -1.25 -2.35
CA ASN A 26 0.65 -1.91 -3.63
C ASN A 26 1.67 -3.00 -3.96
N GLY A 27 2.95 -2.77 -3.68
CA GLY A 27 4.01 -3.76 -3.85
C GLY A 27 3.80 -5.00 -2.96
N PHE A 28 3.40 -4.81 -1.70
CA PHE A 28 3.08 -5.90 -0.77
C PHE A 28 1.83 -6.66 -1.19
N CYS A 29 0.75 -5.94 -1.53
CA CYS A 29 -0.52 -6.53 -1.92
C CYS A 29 -0.43 -7.30 -3.24
N LYS A 30 0.51 -6.95 -4.14
CA LYS A 30 0.73 -7.68 -5.40
C LYS A 30 1.05 -9.16 -5.20
N GLU A 31 1.88 -9.50 -4.21
CA GLU A 31 2.19 -10.91 -3.91
C GLU A 31 1.00 -11.60 -3.25
N VAL A 32 0.25 -10.89 -2.40
CA VAL A 32 -0.99 -11.40 -1.80
C VAL A 32 -2.06 -11.67 -2.87
N PHE A 33 -2.23 -10.78 -3.84
CA PHE A 33 -3.20 -10.92 -4.93
C PHE A 33 -2.85 -12.04 -5.91
N LYS A 34 -1.57 -12.47 -6.01
CA LYS A 34 -1.20 -13.64 -6.81
C LYS A 34 -1.67 -14.95 -6.19
N GLU A 35 -1.69 -15.02 -4.86
CA GLU A 35 -2.18 -16.17 -4.09
C GLU A 35 -3.70 -16.11 -3.91
N LEU A 36 -4.31 -14.94 -4.09
CA LEU A 36 -5.74 -14.73 -3.95
C LEU A 36 -6.48 -15.14 -5.24
N PRO A 37 -7.54 -15.94 -5.16
CA PRO A 37 -8.37 -16.24 -6.33
C PRO A 37 -8.93 -14.94 -6.93
N MET A 38 -8.92 -14.83 -8.26
CA MET A 38 -9.33 -13.64 -9.02
C MET A 38 -10.73 -13.13 -8.65
N GLU A 39 -11.61 -14.04 -8.25
CA GLU A 39 -12.98 -13.76 -7.77
C GLU A 39 -13.04 -12.92 -6.49
N PHE A 40 -11.97 -12.87 -5.69
CA PHE A 40 -11.88 -12.08 -4.45
C PHE A 40 -10.96 -10.85 -4.56
N ALA A 41 -10.19 -10.73 -5.65
CA ALA A 41 -9.19 -9.66 -5.80
C ALA A 41 -9.81 -8.25 -5.81
N ALA A 42 -11.00 -8.11 -6.43
CA ALA A 42 -11.73 -6.85 -6.50
C ALA A 42 -12.24 -6.37 -5.12
N GLU A 43 -12.69 -7.31 -4.27
CA GLU A 43 -13.19 -7.03 -2.92
C GLU A 43 -12.04 -6.67 -1.97
N ALA A 44 -10.94 -7.44 -2.03
CA ALA A 44 -9.75 -7.21 -1.23
C ALA A 44 -9.09 -5.85 -1.52
N THR A 45 -9.06 -5.43 -2.79
CA THR A 45 -8.56 -4.10 -3.19
C THR A 45 -9.38 -2.97 -2.56
N LYS A 46 -10.72 -3.10 -2.50
CA LYS A 46 -11.59 -2.12 -1.85
C LYS A 46 -11.36 -2.04 -0.35
N LEU A 47 -11.26 -3.18 0.33
CA LEU A 47 -11.02 -3.24 1.78
C LEU A 47 -9.66 -2.65 2.17
N LEU A 48 -8.63 -2.87 1.34
CA LEU A 48 -7.31 -2.29 1.51
C LEU A 48 -7.34 -0.77 1.42
N ASN A 49 -7.98 -0.20 0.39
CA ASN A 49 -8.09 1.26 0.24
C ASN A 49 -8.81 1.91 1.43
N LEU A 50 -9.92 1.32 1.89
CA LEU A 50 -10.64 1.79 3.09
C LEU A 50 -9.77 1.73 4.37
N SER A 51 -8.96 0.69 4.50
CA SER A 51 -8.05 0.54 5.66
C SER A 51 -6.90 1.55 5.62
N LEU A 52 -6.46 1.96 4.43
CA LEU A 52 -5.39 2.94 4.25
C LEU A 52 -5.87 4.36 4.54
N GLU A 53 -7.05 4.74 4.09
CA GLU A 53 -7.67 6.03 4.45
C GLU A 53 -7.83 6.21 5.97
N GLY A 54 -8.09 5.12 6.71
CA GLY A 54 -8.19 5.14 8.16
C GLY A 54 -6.87 5.03 8.93
N ALA A 55 -5.76 4.68 8.27
CA ALA A 55 -4.46 4.44 8.91
C ALA A 55 -3.46 5.59 8.75
N VAL A 56 -3.76 6.58 7.89
CA VAL A 56 -3.03 7.86 7.84
C VAL A 56 -3.65 8.80 8.88
N GLY A 57 -3.30 8.57 10.14
CA GLY A 57 -3.74 9.34 11.31
C GLY A 57 -2.75 9.24 12.45
#